data_AF-A0AAD3HFU3-F1
#
_entry.id   AF-A0AAD3HFU3-F1
#
_cell.length_a   1.000
_cell.length_b   1.000
_cell.length_c   1.000
_cell.angle_alpha   90.00
_cell.angle_beta   90.00
_cell.angle_gamma   90.00
#
_symmetry.space_group_name_H-M   'P 1'
#
loop_
_entity.id
_entity.type
_entity.pdbx_description
1 polymer ?
#
loop_
_entity_poly.entity_id
_entity_poly.type
_entity_poly.pdbx_seq_one_letter_code
_entity_poly.pdbx_strand_id
1 'polypeptide(L)'
;MIIVQKAALKYVPLLAQEGVKYNVGGEHARGGLLKLAPRDARGRNINVEPIHSNQQRYEEELIALKILCMIPGNDSIKVQVLKELEQLKLLHKNDVLDQYLLDCATKYTGCRERFHYLASLDPDALLAFDARITRIIPPDVLEIILESGFQYFPKIGGLLFLPTREEYVTVLDYIIQTLGQENILNMLHRIFTPACNYPILHHVLTKAPQYKMIFTQKFPWAYKLKDHENRSLHQAVLAAGPKAMNNSEFLFATLSDNQIRTKDPITTLYPFAAMAAGEDADLERSYYLLRRHPSVLDAWSRVAVPVVVGEESRSTNRSSDSDNISNRQKRKRNTTDIISNDEIEYSERRDENTEEDS
;
A
#
# COMPACT_ATOMS: atom_id res chain seq x y z
N MET A 1 29.20 -12.84 22.35
CA MET A 1 28.66 -11.50 21.97
C MET A 1 29.76 -10.67 21.33
N ILE A 2 29.79 -10.50 20.01
CA ILE A 2 30.78 -9.60 19.37
C ILE A 2 30.36 -8.16 19.67
N ILE A 3 31.00 -7.57 20.68
CA ILE A 3 31.05 -6.12 20.83
C ILE A 3 31.92 -5.63 19.67
N VAL A 4 31.29 -5.37 18.53
CA VAL A 4 31.86 -4.50 17.51
C VAL A 4 31.95 -3.14 18.18
N GLN A 5 33.11 -2.86 18.79
CA GLN A 5 33.33 -1.62 19.53
C GLN A 5 32.97 -0.44 18.61
N LYS A 6 32.39 0.63 19.14
CA LYS A 6 31.92 1.77 18.32
C LYS A 6 33.01 2.32 17.38
N ALA A 7 34.28 2.16 17.74
CA ALA A 7 35.43 2.47 16.90
C ALA A 7 35.57 1.55 15.65
N ALA A 8 35.29 0.25 15.78
CA ALA A 8 35.44 -0.75 14.71
C ALA A 8 34.54 -0.47 13.50
N LEU A 9 33.35 0.10 13.68
CA LEU A 9 32.43 0.43 12.59
C LEU A 9 33.05 1.41 11.57
N LYS A 10 33.86 2.37 12.05
CA LYS A 10 34.51 3.37 11.20
C LYS A 10 35.57 2.77 10.26
N TYR A 11 36.03 1.55 10.52
CA TYR A 11 36.97 0.85 9.65
C TYR A 11 36.27 -0.01 8.58
N VAL A 12 34.94 -0.18 8.62
CA VAL A 12 34.22 -0.99 7.63
C VAL A 12 34.43 -0.49 6.18
N PRO A 13 34.36 0.82 5.87
CA PRO A 13 34.61 1.31 4.52
C PRO A 13 36.06 1.07 4.06
N LEU A 14 37.04 1.31 4.95
CA LEU A 14 38.46 1.07 4.68
C LEU A 14 38.75 -0.43 4.42
N LEU A 15 38.24 -1.31 5.28
CA LEU A 15 38.42 -2.76 5.15
C LEU A 15 37.76 -3.31 3.89
N ALA A 16 36.60 -2.79 3.50
CA ALA A 16 35.95 -3.16 2.25
C ALA A 16 36.73 -2.64 1.04
N GLN A 17 37.25 -1.41 1.09
CA GLN A 17 38.06 -0.83 0.02
C GLN A 17 39.38 -1.58 -0.19
N GLU A 18 40.10 -1.94 0.88
CA GLU A 18 41.26 -2.84 0.79
C GLU A 18 40.84 -4.22 0.30
N GLY A 19 39.72 -4.76 0.82
CA GLY A 19 39.18 -6.04 0.39
C GLY A 19 38.93 -6.11 -1.12
N VAL A 20 38.47 -5.03 -1.75
CA VAL A 20 38.31 -4.97 -3.22
C VAL A 20 39.66 -5.13 -3.94
N LYS A 21 40.74 -4.51 -3.46
CA LYS A 21 42.08 -4.63 -4.07
C LYS A 21 42.61 -6.06 -4.08
N TYR A 22 42.30 -6.83 -3.04
CA TYR A 22 42.72 -8.23 -2.88
C TYR A 22 41.63 -9.24 -3.33
N ASN A 23 40.59 -8.79 -4.03
CA ASN A 23 39.46 -9.63 -4.48
C ASN A 23 38.82 -10.46 -3.35
N VAL A 24 38.73 -9.88 -2.15
CA VAL A 24 38.18 -10.55 -0.96
C VAL A 24 36.72 -10.90 -1.22
N GLY A 25 36.46 -12.20 -1.23
CA GLY A 25 35.14 -12.78 -1.47
C GLY A 25 34.86 -13.20 -2.90
N GLY A 26 35.71 -12.82 -3.86
CA GLY A 26 35.51 -13.09 -5.28
C GLY A 26 34.87 -11.91 -6.02
N GLU A 27 34.69 -12.10 -7.33
CA GLU A 27 34.14 -11.08 -8.21
C GLU A 27 32.73 -10.65 -7.74
N HIS A 28 32.46 -9.34 -7.83
CA HIS A 28 31.25 -8.69 -7.32
C HIS A 28 30.98 -8.81 -5.80
N ALA A 29 31.82 -9.47 -4.99
CA ALA A 29 31.63 -9.56 -3.52
C ALA A 29 31.95 -8.25 -2.76
N ARG A 30 32.46 -7.23 -3.47
CA ARG A 30 32.78 -5.87 -2.98
C ARG A 30 33.61 -5.86 -1.69
N GLY A 31 34.74 -6.58 -1.73
CA GLY A 31 35.66 -6.68 -0.59
C GLY A 31 35.10 -7.45 0.60
N GLY A 32 34.23 -8.42 0.34
CA GLY A 32 33.57 -9.24 1.35
C GLY A 32 32.25 -8.65 1.86
N LEU A 33 31.90 -7.42 1.49
CA LEU A 33 30.65 -6.77 1.95
C LEU A 33 29.39 -7.51 1.57
N LEU A 34 29.40 -8.21 0.43
CA LEU A 34 28.31 -9.05 -0.08
C LEU A 34 28.59 -10.55 0.06
N LYS A 35 29.71 -10.96 0.67
CA LYS A 35 30.03 -12.38 0.80
C LYS A 35 29.24 -13.03 1.93
N LEU A 36 28.70 -14.20 1.64
CA LEU A 36 28.12 -15.12 2.61
C LEU A 36 29.17 -15.51 3.65
N ALA A 37 28.77 -15.55 4.92
CA ALA A 37 29.62 -16.08 5.99
C ALA A 37 29.88 -17.57 5.73
N PRO A 38 31.14 -18.06 5.84
CA PRO A 38 31.43 -19.47 5.59
C PRO A 38 30.75 -20.34 6.66
N ARG A 39 30.07 -21.39 6.20
CA ARG A 39 29.41 -22.41 7.02
C ARG A 39 30.29 -23.65 7.17
N ASP A 40 30.18 -24.33 8.31
CA ASP A 40 30.73 -25.67 8.48
C ASP A 40 29.88 -26.71 7.74
N ALA A 41 30.35 -27.97 7.70
CA ALA A 41 29.63 -29.08 7.07
C ALA A 41 28.28 -29.43 7.73
N ARG A 42 27.87 -28.73 8.80
CA ARG A 42 26.58 -28.85 9.48
C ARG A 42 25.71 -27.61 9.29
N GLY A 43 26.07 -26.71 8.36
CA GLY A 43 25.35 -25.48 8.06
C GLY A 43 25.60 -24.33 9.05
N ARG A 44 26.43 -24.51 10.08
CA ARG A 44 26.64 -23.51 11.14
C ARG A 44 27.68 -22.48 10.70
N ASN A 45 27.43 -21.20 10.95
CA ASN A 45 28.40 -20.13 10.68
C ASN A 45 29.69 -20.37 11.50
N ILE A 46 30.83 -20.55 10.82
CA ILE A 46 32.11 -20.96 11.46
C ILE A 46 32.59 -19.92 12.49
N ASN A 47 32.21 -18.65 12.33
CA ASN A 47 32.72 -17.51 13.10
C ASN A 47 31.67 -16.79 13.95
N VAL A 48 30.47 -17.38 14.15
CA VAL A 48 29.42 -16.78 14.99
C VAL A 48 28.99 -17.80 16.03
N GLU A 49 29.30 -17.53 17.30
CA GLU A 49 28.84 -18.37 18.42
C GLU A 49 27.31 -18.58 18.35
N PRO A 50 26.83 -19.81 18.58
CA PRO A 50 25.41 -20.11 18.46
C PRO A 50 24.61 -19.34 19.51
N ILE A 51 23.86 -18.33 19.07
CA ILE A 51 22.84 -17.67 19.90
C ILE A 51 21.75 -18.71 20.17
N HIS A 52 21.72 -19.23 21.40
CA HIS A 52 20.76 -20.25 21.82
C HIS A 52 19.32 -19.72 21.78
N SER A 53 18.57 -20.06 20.73
CA SER A 53 17.10 -20.09 20.77
C SER A 53 16.56 -21.18 19.85
N ASN A 54 15.75 -22.09 20.42
CA ASN A 54 15.20 -23.28 19.75
C ASN A 54 14.01 -22.96 18.82
N GLN A 55 14.12 -21.92 18.00
CA GLN A 55 13.16 -21.64 16.93
C GLN A 55 13.79 -22.01 15.59
N GLN A 56 13.03 -22.73 14.76
CA GLN A 56 13.36 -23.05 13.38
C GLN A 56 13.61 -21.75 12.61
N ARG A 57 14.86 -21.30 12.59
CA ARG A 57 15.26 -20.09 11.88
C ARG A 57 15.39 -20.43 10.41
N TYR A 58 14.73 -19.64 9.58
CA TYR A 58 15.18 -19.40 8.23
C TYR A 58 16.64 -18.95 8.33
N GLU A 59 17.57 -19.81 7.90
CA GLU A 59 19.01 -19.61 8.07
C GLU A 59 19.53 -18.61 7.03
N GLU A 60 19.07 -17.35 7.12
CA GLU A 60 19.58 -16.28 6.27
C GLU A 60 21.07 -16.05 6.54
N GLU A 61 21.86 -16.19 5.48
CA GLU A 61 23.29 -15.97 5.51
C GLU A 61 23.56 -14.48 5.74
N LEU A 62 24.15 -14.16 6.89
CA LEU A 62 24.38 -12.79 7.31
C LEU A 62 25.63 -12.22 6.62
N ILE A 63 25.37 -11.61 5.48
CA ILE A 63 26.26 -10.74 4.74
C ILE A 63 26.65 -9.51 5.61
N ALA A 64 27.89 -9.02 5.50
CA ALA A 64 28.41 -7.97 6.38
C ALA A 64 27.57 -6.68 6.38
N LEU A 65 26.97 -6.32 5.23
CA LEU A 65 26.06 -5.19 5.09
C LEU A 65 24.74 -5.38 5.89
N LYS A 66 24.19 -6.60 5.92
CA LYS A 66 23.06 -6.95 6.82
C LYS A 66 23.46 -6.80 8.29
N ILE A 67 24.65 -7.29 8.67
CA ILE A 67 25.17 -7.20 10.04
C ILE A 67 25.29 -5.73 10.48
N LEU A 68 25.86 -4.85 9.65
CA LEU A 68 25.95 -3.41 9.92
C LEU A 68 24.58 -2.76 10.21
N CYS A 69 23.55 -3.24 9.52
CA CYS A 69 22.17 -2.77 9.70
C CYS A 69 21.48 -3.39 10.92
N MET A 70 21.84 -4.61 11.31
CA MET A 70 21.23 -5.34 12.43
C MET A 70 21.86 -5.04 13.79
N ILE A 71 23.17 -4.88 13.93
CA ILE A 71 23.79 -4.74 15.27
C ILE A 71 23.25 -3.52 16.05
N PRO A 72 23.01 -3.61 17.36
CA PRO A 72 22.70 -2.43 18.18
C PRO A 72 23.90 -1.47 18.24
N GLY A 73 23.65 -0.16 18.31
CA GLY A 73 24.72 0.84 18.33
C GLY A 73 24.23 2.24 17.97
N ASN A 74 25.15 3.21 17.99
CA ASN A 74 24.84 4.59 17.58
C ASN A 74 24.45 4.62 16.09
N ASP A 75 23.27 5.15 15.80
CA ASP A 75 22.67 5.10 14.46
C ASP A 75 23.39 6.02 13.46
N SER A 76 23.74 7.23 13.89
CA SER A 76 24.45 8.23 13.10
C SER A 76 25.82 7.75 12.59
N ILE A 77 26.57 6.98 13.41
CA ILE A 77 27.83 6.35 12.97
C ILE A 77 27.57 5.34 11.85
N LYS A 78 26.49 4.55 11.92
CA LYS A 78 26.15 3.59 10.85
C LYS A 78 25.70 4.32 9.58
N VAL A 79 24.93 5.40 9.71
CA VAL A 79 24.55 6.25 8.56
C VAL A 79 25.79 6.86 7.90
N GLN A 80 26.77 7.32 8.69
CA GLN A 80 28.05 7.78 8.15
C GLN A 80 28.75 6.65 7.38
N VAL A 81 28.88 5.45 7.96
CA VAL A 81 29.50 4.29 7.29
C VAL A 81 28.75 3.92 6.00
N LEU A 82 27.41 3.92 5.99
CA LEU A 82 26.62 3.63 4.79
C LEU A 82 26.83 4.69 3.70
N LYS A 83 26.92 5.98 4.06
CA LYS A 83 27.24 7.08 3.13
C LYS A 83 28.66 6.97 2.57
N GLU A 84 29.64 6.60 3.40
CA GLU A 84 31.01 6.34 2.93
C GLU A 84 31.07 5.13 1.98
N LEU A 85 30.31 4.07 2.25
CA LEU A 85 30.17 2.92 1.35
C LEU A 85 29.47 3.29 0.02
N GLU A 86 28.46 4.16 0.04
CA GLU A 86 27.82 4.70 -1.17
C GLU A 86 28.82 5.51 -2.01
N GLN A 87 29.54 6.44 -1.38
CA GLN A 87 30.56 7.28 -2.04
C GLN A 87 31.70 6.45 -2.67
N LEU A 88 32.09 5.36 -2.02
CA LEU A 88 33.08 4.39 -2.52
C LEU A 88 32.51 3.46 -3.62
N LYS A 89 31.23 3.58 -3.98
CA LYS A 89 30.50 2.68 -4.91
C LYS A 89 30.51 1.22 -4.45
N LEU A 90 30.46 1.01 -3.14
CA LEU A 90 30.39 -0.31 -2.50
C LEU A 90 28.96 -0.63 -2.01
N LEU A 91 28.17 0.40 -1.74
CA LEU A 91 26.71 0.35 -1.56
C LEU A 91 26.02 0.98 -2.79
N HIS A 92 24.94 0.38 -3.24
CA HIS A 92 24.09 0.82 -4.35
C HIS A 92 22.61 0.76 -3.95
N LYS A 93 21.75 1.46 -4.70
CA LYS A 93 20.28 1.41 -4.57
C LYS A 93 19.77 -0.02 -4.41
N ASN A 94 20.07 -0.87 -5.39
CA ASN A 94 19.51 -2.23 -5.46
C ASN A 94 19.85 -3.09 -4.24
N ASP A 95 20.98 -2.86 -3.56
CA ASP A 95 21.33 -3.64 -2.36
C ASP A 95 20.30 -3.44 -1.23
N VAL A 96 19.63 -2.29 -1.16
CA VAL A 96 18.61 -2.02 -0.14
C VAL A 96 17.46 -3.03 -0.23
N LEU A 97 17.03 -3.33 -1.46
CA LEU A 97 16.05 -4.36 -1.76
C LEU A 97 16.65 -5.77 -1.71
N ASP A 98 17.71 -6.02 -2.49
CA ASP A 98 18.32 -7.35 -2.69
C ASP A 98 18.85 -7.95 -1.39
N GLN A 99 19.38 -7.11 -0.48
CA GLN A 99 19.89 -7.51 0.83
C GLN A 99 18.92 -7.23 1.97
N TYR A 100 17.68 -6.81 1.66
CA TYR A 100 16.62 -6.50 2.63
C TYR A 100 17.07 -5.54 3.75
N LEU A 101 17.86 -4.52 3.43
CA LEU A 101 18.53 -3.69 4.43
C LEU A 101 17.54 -2.92 5.32
N LEU A 102 16.36 -2.59 4.82
CA LEU A 102 15.27 -2.04 5.62
C LEU A 102 14.80 -3.02 6.71
N ASP A 103 14.61 -4.31 6.40
CA ASP A 103 14.20 -5.33 7.38
C ASP A 103 15.34 -5.70 8.34
N CYS A 104 16.60 -5.58 7.89
CA CYS A 104 17.75 -5.64 8.77
C CYS A 104 17.81 -4.43 9.73
N ALA A 105 17.46 -3.23 9.26
CA ALA A 105 17.49 -2.02 10.05
C ALA A 105 16.43 -2.01 11.17
N THR A 106 15.25 -2.57 10.94
CA THR A 106 14.11 -2.58 11.88
C THR A 106 14.19 -3.61 13.00
N LYS A 107 15.20 -4.50 13.02
CA LYS A 107 15.34 -5.55 14.05
C LYS A 107 15.55 -5.02 15.47
N TYR A 108 15.94 -3.75 15.62
CA TYR A 108 16.21 -3.11 16.92
C TYR A 108 15.70 -1.66 16.91
N THR A 109 15.36 -1.16 18.10
CA THR A 109 14.95 0.23 18.34
C THR A 109 16.10 1.21 18.06
N GLY A 110 15.77 2.49 17.88
CA GLY A 110 16.77 3.52 17.59
C GLY A 110 17.41 3.40 16.21
N CYS A 111 16.64 2.94 15.21
CA CYS A 111 17.05 2.74 13.83
C CYS A 111 16.62 3.85 12.85
N ARG A 112 16.09 4.97 13.39
CA ARG A 112 15.43 6.04 12.64
C ARG A 112 16.29 6.65 11.54
N GLU A 113 17.52 7.05 11.85
CA GLU A 113 18.40 7.70 10.87
C GLU A 113 18.83 6.72 9.78
N ARG A 114 19.16 5.47 10.15
CA ARG A 114 19.51 4.41 9.20
C ARG A 114 18.34 4.06 8.29
N PHE A 115 17.14 3.91 8.85
CA PHE A 115 15.95 3.55 8.07
C PHE A 115 15.60 4.64 7.07
N HIS A 116 15.51 5.91 7.49
CA HIS A 116 15.24 7.02 6.55
C HIS A 116 16.33 7.17 5.48
N TYR A 117 17.61 6.95 5.83
CA TYR A 117 18.69 6.98 4.84
C TYR A 117 18.53 5.85 3.79
N LEU A 118 18.32 4.61 4.23
CA LEU A 118 18.10 3.48 3.32
C LEU A 118 16.85 3.66 2.45
N ALA A 119 15.75 4.16 3.03
CA ALA A 119 14.53 4.50 2.30
C ALA A 119 14.71 5.68 1.32
N SER A 120 15.63 6.60 1.58
CA SER A 120 16.00 7.68 0.64
C SER A 120 16.86 7.17 -0.52
N LEU A 121 17.65 6.13 -0.29
CA LEU A 121 18.50 5.50 -1.29
C LEU A 121 17.69 4.59 -2.23
N ASP A 122 16.77 3.80 -1.67
CA ASP A 122 15.76 3.04 -2.42
C ASP A 122 14.36 3.15 -1.81
N PRO A 123 13.54 4.09 -2.30
CA PRO A 123 12.13 4.16 -1.89
C PRO A 123 11.36 2.90 -2.28
N ASP A 124 11.62 2.31 -3.45
CA ASP A 124 10.83 1.19 -3.99
C ASP A 124 10.95 -0.06 -3.09
N ALA A 125 12.05 -0.19 -2.36
CA ALA A 125 12.25 -1.20 -1.33
C ALA A 125 11.20 -1.14 -0.17
N LEU A 126 10.56 0.00 0.07
CA LEU A 126 9.44 0.12 1.03
C LEU A 126 8.19 -0.62 0.54
N LEU A 127 7.93 -0.68 -0.78
CA LEU A 127 6.81 -1.44 -1.32
C LEU A 127 7.03 -2.95 -1.17
N ALA A 128 8.27 -3.41 -1.28
CA ALA A 128 8.66 -4.79 -0.97
C ALA A 128 8.86 -5.08 0.54
N PHE A 129 8.76 -4.05 1.38
CA PHE A 129 8.80 -4.20 2.84
C PHE A 129 7.46 -4.66 3.41
N ASP A 130 6.36 -4.24 2.77
CA ASP A 130 4.95 -4.49 3.09
C ASP A 130 4.64 -5.88 3.68
N ALA A 131 5.04 -6.94 2.97
CA ALA A 131 4.85 -8.35 3.35
C ALA A 131 5.52 -8.77 4.69
N ARG A 132 6.21 -7.87 5.39
CA ARG A 132 6.84 -8.05 6.70
C ARG A 132 6.36 -7.08 7.77
N ILE A 133 5.50 -6.10 7.43
CA ILE A 133 4.81 -5.27 8.44
C ILE A 133 3.89 -6.15 9.32
N THR A 134 3.47 -7.31 8.79
CA THR A 134 2.74 -8.37 9.50
C THR A 134 3.57 -9.19 10.51
N ARG A 135 4.74 -8.72 10.92
CA ARG A 135 5.51 -9.28 12.04
C ARG A 135 5.32 -8.42 13.29
N ILE A 136 5.70 -8.94 14.45
CA ILE A 136 5.74 -8.16 15.70
C ILE A 136 6.81 -7.06 15.56
N ILE A 137 6.41 -5.89 15.07
CA ILE A 137 7.25 -4.70 14.94
C ILE A 137 7.03 -3.81 16.16
N PRO A 138 8.10 -3.37 16.86
CA PRO A 138 7.99 -2.39 17.94
C PRO A 138 7.27 -1.10 17.49
N PRO A 139 6.39 -0.50 18.29
CA PRO A 139 5.61 0.67 17.86
C PRO A 139 6.45 1.87 17.39
N ASP A 140 7.62 2.10 17.99
CA ASP A 140 8.57 3.15 17.56
C ASP A 140 9.15 2.89 16.16
N VAL A 141 9.32 1.62 15.81
CA VAL A 141 9.80 1.18 14.49
C VAL A 141 8.69 1.26 13.44
N LEU A 142 7.45 0.90 13.81
CA LEU A 142 6.28 1.07 12.93
C LEU A 142 6.06 2.54 12.55
N GLU A 143 6.22 3.47 13.50
CA GLU A 143 6.11 4.90 13.26
C GLU A 143 7.10 5.39 12.20
N ILE A 144 8.37 4.95 12.28
CA ILE A 144 9.43 5.29 11.30
C ILE A 144 9.10 4.72 9.90
N ILE A 145 8.56 3.50 9.83
CA ILE A 145 8.13 2.86 8.57
C ILE A 145 6.98 3.68 7.94
N LEU A 146 5.96 4.02 8.72
CA LEU A 146 4.80 4.76 8.25
C LEU A 146 5.16 6.18 7.81
N GLU A 147 5.97 6.92 8.58
CA GLU A 147 6.49 8.23 8.19
C GLU A 147 7.19 8.19 6.82
N SER A 148 8.10 7.22 6.64
CA SER A 148 8.81 7.02 5.38
C SER A 148 7.84 6.64 4.26
N GLY A 149 6.84 5.80 4.56
CA GLY A 149 5.74 5.46 3.66
C GLY A 149 5.00 6.71 3.16
N PHE A 150 4.56 7.60 4.06
CA PHE A 150 3.87 8.83 3.68
C PHE A 150 4.78 9.82 2.94
N GLN A 151 6.07 9.86 3.25
CA GLN A 151 7.04 10.70 2.57
C GLN A 151 7.22 10.31 1.10
N TYR A 152 7.47 9.02 0.82
CA TYR A 152 7.79 8.55 -0.54
C TYR A 152 6.57 8.09 -1.34
N PHE A 153 5.55 7.57 -0.67
CA PHE A 153 4.36 6.97 -1.30
C PHE A 153 3.03 7.59 -0.82
N PRO A 154 2.88 8.93 -0.81
CA PRO A 154 1.65 9.55 -0.34
C PRO A 154 0.44 9.14 -1.19
N LYS A 155 0.59 9.07 -2.52
CA LYS A 155 -0.50 8.79 -3.47
C LYS A 155 -1.24 7.46 -3.23
N ILE A 156 -0.58 6.46 -2.64
CA ILE A 156 -1.17 5.13 -2.43
C ILE A 156 -1.66 4.89 -1.01
N GLY A 157 -1.31 5.75 -0.04
CA GLY A 157 -1.68 5.52 1.36
C GLY A 157 -0.56 5.52 2.39
N GLY A 158 0.70 5.80 2.02
CA GLY A 158 1.84 5.63 2.92
C GLY A 158 1.95 4.23 3.52
N LEU A 159 1.83 3.21 2.67
CA LEU A 159 1.81 1.78 3.01
C LEU A 159 0.55 1.27 3.76
N LEU A 160 -0.20 2.11 4.49
CA LEU A 160 -1.38 1.69 5.28
C LEU A 160 -2.42 0.87 4.52
N PHE A 161 -2.67 1.21 3.25
CA PHE A 161 -3.72 0.58 2.45
C PHE A 161 -3.15 -0.26 1.31
N LEU A 162 -1.98 -0.86 1.55
CA LEU A 162 -1.49 -1.98 0.76
C LEU A 162 -2.18 -3.28 1.23
N PRO A 163 -2.44 -4.23 0.32
CA PRO A 163 -2.96 -5.55 0.68
C PRO A 163 -1.85 -6.40 1.30
N THR A 164 -2.13 -7.04 2.43
CA THR A 164 -1.19 -8.00 3.01
C THR A 164 -1.14 -9.31 2.20
N ARG A 165 -0.29 -10.26 2.61
CA ARG A 165 -0.29 -11.61 2.04
C ARG A 165 -1.55 -12.42 2.38
N GLU A 166 -2.27 -12.02 3.42
CA GLU A 166 -3.57 -12.58 3.76
C GLU A 166 -4.61 -11.83 2.92
N GLU A 167 -5.27 -12.56 2.01
CA GLU A 167 -6.19 -11.96 1.06
C GLU A 167 -7.28 -11.16 1.80
N TYR A 168 -7.67 -10.01 1.22
CA TYR A 168 -8.69 -9.09 1.74
C TYR A 168 -8.35 -8.30 3.03
N VAL A 169 -7.16 -8.45 3.61
CA VAL A 169 -6.72 -7.68 4.80
C VAL A 169 -5.70 -6.61 4.38
N THR A 170 -5.92 -5.33 4.73
CA THR A 170 -4.92 -4.26 4.51
C THR A 170 -3.93 -4.17 5.66
N VAL A 171 -2.78 -3.52 5.44
CA VAL A 171 -1.82 -3.22 6.51
C VAL A 171 -2.49 -2.49 7.69
N LEU A 172 -3.41 -1.55 7.42
CA LEU A 172 -4.16 -0.84 8.44
C LEU A 172 -5.02 -1.77 9.30
N ASP A 173 -5.74 -2.71 8.67
CA ASP A 173 -6.55 -3.69 9.40
C ASP A 173 -5.65 -4.54 10.32
N TYR A 174 -4.53 -5.05 9.79
CA TYR A 174 -3.58 -5.88 10.54
C TYR A 174 -2.96 -5.14 11.74
N ILE A 175 -2.49 -3.91 11.55
CA ILE A 175 -1.87 -3.14 12.65
C ILE A 175 -2.91 -2.70 13.69
N ILE A 176 -4.16 -2.46 13.30
CA ILE A 176 -5.26 -2.19 14.23
C ILE A 176 -5.61 -3.44 15.05
N GLN A 177 -5.66 -4.62 14.42
CA GLN A 177 -5.87 -5.89 15.12
C GLN A 177 -4.74 -6.21 16.10
N THR A 178 -3.49 -5.90 15.72
CA THR A 178 -2.29 -6.25 16.50
C THR A 178 -1.98 -5.27 17.64
N LEU A 179 -2.09 -3.96 17.38
CA LEU A 179 -1.67 -2.91 18.33
C LEU A 179 -2.84 -2.13 18.94
N GLY A 180 -4.07 -2.35 18.46
CA GLY A 180 -5.26 -1.63 18.90
C GLY A 180 -5.46 -0.29 18.18
N GLN A 181 -6.72 -0.02 17.83
CA GLN A 181 -7.15 1.15 17.07
C GLN A 181 -6.63 2.49 17.63
N GLU A 182 -6.74 2.69 18.94
CA GLU A 182 -6.34 3.95 19.59
C GLU A 182 -4.83 4.21 19.46
N ASN A 183 -3.98 3.19 19.64
CA ASN A 183 -2.54 3.31 19.53
C ASN A 183 -2.12 3.70 18.11
N ILE A 184 -2.72 3.08 17.09
CA ILE A 184 -2.48 3.43 15.68
C ILE A 184 -2.92 4.86 15.38
N LEU A 185 -4.08 5.31 15.87
CA LEU A 185 -4.54 6.68 15.65
C LEU A 185 -3.71 7.73 16.39
N ASN A 186 -3.19 7.40 17.57
CA ASN A 186 -2.26 8.25 18.32
C ASN A 186 -0.87 8.30 17.64
N MET A 187 -0.44 7.23 16.98
CA MET A 187 0.74 7.22 16.12
C MET A 187 0.52 8.09 14.87
N LEU A 188 -0.55 7.85 14.11
CA LEU A 188 -0.89 8.63 12.92
C LEU A 188 -1.12 10.12 13.23
N HIS A 189 -1.58 10.48 14.42
CA HIS A 189 -1.70 11.88 14.86
C HIS A 189 -0.37 12.55 15.20
N ARG A 190 0.70 11.78 15.47
CA ARG A 190 2.07 12.32 15.61
C ARG A 190 2.73 12.49 14.24
N ILE A 191 2.44 11.59 13.30
CA ILE A 191 2.92 11.65 11.90
C ILE A 191 2.22 12.78 11.12
N PHE A 192 0.90 12.90 11.22
CA PHE A 192 0.11 13.87 10.48
C PHE A 192 -0.10 15.17 11.25
N THR A 193 0.40 16.28 10.70
CA THR A 193 0.08 17.63 11.19
C THR A 193 -0.90 18.32 10.25
N PRO A 194 -1.67 19.34 10.70
CA PRO A 194 -2.52 20.14 9.80
C PRO A 194 -1.75 20.87 8.68
N ALA A 195 -0.42 20.96 8.78
CA ALA A 195 0.46 21.49 7.75
C ALA A 195 0.86 20.43 6.69
N CYS A 196 0.71 19.14 6.99
CA CYS A 196 0.86 18.10 5.98
C CYS A 196 -0.41 18.09 5.11
N ASN A 197 -0.26 18.40 3.82
CA ASN A 197 -1.36 18.36 2.84
C ASN A 197 -1.71 16.91 2.44
N TYR A 198 -1.78 16.01 3.43
CA TYR A 198 -1.94 14.59 3.20
C TYR A 198 -3.43 14.17 3.26
N PRO A 199 -4.03 13.69 2.16
CA PRO A 199 -5.46 13.43 2.04
C PRO A 199 -5.86 12.09 2.69
N ILE A 200 -5.56 11.90 3.98
CA ILE A 200 -5.80 10.63 4.68
C ILE A 200 -7.27 10.18 4.60
N LEU A 201 -8.23 11.10 4.71
CA LEU A 201 -9.66 10.74 4.64
C LEU A 201 -10.05 10.23 3.25
N HIS A 202 -9.48 10.76 2.17
CA HIS A 202 -9.72 10.25 0.80
C HIS A 202 -9.29 8.79 0.70
N HIS A 203 -8.12 8.43 1.27
CA HIS A 203 -7.64 7.05 1.28
C HIS A 203 -8.49 6.14 2.19
N VAL A 204 -8.86 6.59 3.39
CA VAL A 204 -9.72 5.81 4.31
C VAL A 204 -11.08 5.52 3.67
N LEU A 205 -11.76 6.52 3.12
CA LEU A 205 -13.10 6.34 2.56
C LEU A 205 -13.14 5.50 1.27
N THR A 206 -12.02 5.42 0.56
CA THR A 206 -11.92 4.63 -0.68
C THR A 206 -11.39 3.22 -0.45
N LYS A 207 -10.52 3.01 0.55
CA LYS A 207 -9.81 1.73 0.76
C LYS A 207 -10.10 1.02 2.08
N ALA A 208 -10.50 1.71 3.15
CA ALA A 208 -10.85 1.10 4.43
C ALA A 208 -12.01 1.85 5.14
N PRO A 209 -13.18 1.97 4.49
CA PRO A 209 -14.23 2.87 4.94
C PRO A 209 -14.93 2.40 6.23
N GLN A 210 -14.67 1.17 6.70
CA GLN A 210 -15.02 0.72 8.05
C GLN A 210 -14.48 1.67 9.14
N TYR A 211 -13.32 2.30 8.92
CA TYR A 211 -12.71 3.24 9.87
C TYR A 211 -13.13 4.71 9.66
N LYS A 212 -14.06 5.00 8.73
CA LYS A 212 -14.45 6.37 8.33
C LYS A 212 -14.74 7.31 9.50
N MET A 213 -15.52 6.85 10.48
CA MET A 213 -16.05 7.68 11.56
C MET A 213 -14.91 8.13 12.47
N ILE A 214 -14.06 7.18 12.84
CA ILE A 214 -12.96 7.38 13.78
C ILE A 214 -11.86 8.24 13.16
N PHE A 215 -11.51 8.01 11.89
CA PHE A 215 -10.56 8.88 11.18
C PHE A 215 -11.13 10.29 10.98
N THR A 216 -12.42 10.45 10.68
CA THR A 216 -13.05 11.78 10.56
C THR A 216 -13.03 12.54 11.88
N GLN A 217 -13.22 11.84 13.02
CA GLN A 217 -13.10 12.42 14.36
C GLN A 217 -11.66 12.78 14.72
N LYS A 218 -10.67 11.96 14.34
CA LYS A 218 -9.24 12.16 14.67
C LYS A 218 -8.55 13.19 13.76
N PHE A 219 -8.99 13.32 12.50
CA PHE A 219 -8.38 14.15 11.47
C PHE A 219 -9.40 15.08 10.78
N PRO A 220 -10.22 15.87 11.51
CA PRO A 220 -11.29 16.68 10.92
C PRO A 220 -10.78 17.76 9.96
N TRP A 221 -9.52 18.20 10.12
CA TRP A 221 -8.87 19.15 9.20
C TRP A 221 -8.67 18.58 7.79
N ALA A 222 -8.46 17.25 7.66
CA ALA A 222 -8.21 16.60 6.38
C ALA A 222 -9.44 16.60 5.46
N TYR A 223 -10.64 16.89 5.97
CA TYR A 223 -11.88 17.01 5.18
C TYR A 223 -11.77 18.09 4.09
N LYS A 224 -11.02 19.17 4.36
CA LYS A 224 -10.83 20.31 3.45
C LYS A 224 -9.70 20.09 2.44
N LEU A 225 -8.90 19.03 2.60
CA LEU A 225 -7.83 18.71 1.67
C LEU A 225 -8.40 18.19 0.35
N LYS A 226 -7.51 18.16 -0.63
CA LYS A 226 -7.74 17.54 -1.92
C LYS A 226 -6.77 16.40 -2.10
N ASP A 227 -7.16 15.39 -2.87
CA ASP A 227 -6.23 14.34 -3.25
C ASP A 227 -5.19 14.83 -4.28
N HIS A 228 -4.31 13.91 -4.67
CA HIS A 228 -3.28 14.13 -5.67
C HIS A 228 -3.82 14.39 -7.09
N GLU A 229 -5.13 14.20 -7.30
CA GLU A 229 -5.87 14.49 -8.53
C GLU A 229 -6.71 15.79 -8.39
N ASN A 230 -6.46 16.58 -7.34
CA ASN A 230 -7.13 17.86 -7.04
C ASN A 230 -8.64 17.72 -6.75
N ARG A 231 -9.13 16.50 -6.44
CA ARG A 231 -10.51 16.20 -6.07
C ARG A 231 -10.80 16.57 -4.62
N SER A 232 -12.00 17.11 -4.38
CA SER A 232 -12.57 17.14 -3.03
C SER A 232 -12.90 15.74 -2.51
N LEU A 233 -13.08 15.60 -1.19
CA LEU A 233 -13.38 14.32 -0.54
C LEU A 233 -14.56 13.57 -1.19
N HIS A 234 -15.66 14.29 -1.49
CA HIS A 234 -16.83 13.69 -2.13
C HIS A 234 -16.55 13.26 -3.58
N GLN A 235 -15.74 14.01 -4.33
CA GLN A 235 -15.37 13.65 -5.71
C GLN A 235 -14.51 12.39 -5.74
N ALA A 236 -13.58 12.22 -4.80
CA ALA A 236 -12.79 11.00 -4.68
C ALA A 236 -13.66 9.78 -4.29
N VAL A 237 -14.64 9.96 -3.39
CA VAL A 237 -15.60 8.90 -3.03
C VAL A 237 -16.52 8.53 -4.20
N LEU A 238 -17.01 9.52 -4.97
CA LEU A 238 -17.79 9.29 -6.19
C LEU A 238 -16.96 8.55 -7.26
N ALA A 239 -15.71 8.97 -7.48
CA ALA A 239 -14.82 8.35 -8.47
C ALA A 239 -14.37 6.92 -8.10
N ALA A 240 -14.42 6.56 -6.81
CA ALA A 240 -14.20 5.18 -6.33
C ALA A 240 -15.43 4.26 -6.45
N GLY A 241 -16.56 4.78 -6.95
CA GLY A 241 -17.75 3.99 -7.28
C GLY A 241 -18.62 3.55 -6.09
N PRO A 242 -19.65 2.72 -6.34
CA PRO A 242 -20.69 2.44 -5.35
C PRO A 242 -20.20 1.76 -4.08
N LYS A 243 -19.12 0.98 -4.13
CA LYS A 243 -18.56 0.31 -2.94
C LYS A 243 -18.04 1.32 -1.91
N ALA A 244 -17.34 2.37 -2.34
CA ALA A 244 -16.93 3.46 -1.44
C ALA A 244 -18.14 4.26 -0.93
N MET A 245 -19.17 4.41 -1.76
CA MET A 245 -20.37 5.20 -1.46
C MET A 245 -21.40 4.55 -0.56
N ASN A 246 -21.64 3.23 -0.68
CA ASN A 246 -22.47 2.47 0.25
C ASN A 246 -21.89 2.56 1.67
N ASN A 247 -20.57 2.54 1.78
CA ASN A 247 -19.91 2.78 3.06
C ASN A 247 -19.88 4.27 3.47
N SER A 248 -20.36 5.20 2.64
CA SER A 248 -20.26 6.65 2.82
C SER A 248 -21.57 7.42 2.59
N GLU A 249 -22.73 6.80 2.79
CA GLU A 249 -24.06 7.37 2.45
C GLU A 249 -24.30 8.79 2.97
N PHE A 250 -23.86 9.10 4.20
CA PHE A 250 -23.95 10.44 4.77
C PHE A 250 -23.17 11.50 3.97
N LEU A 251 -22.04 11.15 3.32
CA LEU A 251 -21.28 12.07 2.45
C LEU A 251 -22.01 12.34 1.13
N PHE A 252 -22.86 11.42 0.67
CA PHE A 252 -23.70 11.65 -0.48
C PHE A 252 -24.89 12.56 -0.12
N ALA A 253 -25.58 12.27 0.99
CA ALA A 253 -26.67 13.10 1.48
C ALA A 253 -26.24 14.56 1.79
N THR A 254 -25.02 14.75 2.28
CA THR A 254 -24.46 16.07 2.65
C THR A 254 -23.78 16.83 1.50
N LEU A 255 -23.76 16.30 0.26
CA LEU A 255 -23.33 17.09 -0.91
C LEU A 255 -24.10 18.42 -0.96
N SER A 256 -23.40 19.53 -1.12
CA SER A 256 -24.01 20.84 -1.38
C SER A 256 -24.36 21.01 -2.86
N ASP A 257 -25.32 21.87 -3.17
CA ASP A 257 -25.73 22.12 -4.56
C ASP A 257 -24.57 22.62 -5.43
N ASN A 258 -23.64 23.39 -4.85
CA ASN A 258 -22.39 23.79 -5.51
C ASN A 258 -21.50 22.59 -5.84
N GLN A 259 -21.38 21.60 -4.95
CA GLN A 259 -20.63 20.37 -5.23
C GLN A 259 -21.32 19.51 -6.29
N ILE A 260 -22.66 19.44 -6.30
CA ILE A 260 -23.44 18.76 -7.35
C ILE A 260 -23.21 19.42 -8.74
N ARG A 261 -23.03 20.74 -8.78
CA ARG A 261 -22.66 21.50 -9.98
C ARG A 261 -21.15 21.49 -10.30
N THR A 262 -20.29 20.93 -9.45
CA THR A 262 -18.83 20.94 -9.66
C THR A 262 -18.39 19.68 -10.39
N LYS A 263 -17.84 19.84 -11.59
CA LYS A 263 -17.25 18.74 -12.36
C LYS A 263 -16.04 18.14 -11.66
N ASP A 264 -15.87 16.83 -11.78
CA ASP A 264 -14.65 16.13 -11.40
C ASP A 264 -13.46 16.66 -12.22
N PRO A 265 -12.31 17.03 -11.60
CA PRO A 265 -11.17 17.62 -12.31
C PRO A 265 -10.49 16.70 -13.32
N ILE A 266 -10.67 15.37 -13.22
CA ILE A 266 -10.02 14.39 -14.11
C ILE A 266 -10.97 13.93 -15.22
N THR A 267 -12.14 13.41 -14.84
CA THR A 267 -13.12 12.86 -15.81
C THR A 267 -13.96 13.95 -16.48
N THR A 268 -13.97 15.18 -15.95
CA THR A 268 -14.83 16.31 -16.36
C THR A 268 -16.34 16.05 -16.24
N LEU A 269 -16.74 14.92 -15.65
CA LEU A 269 -18.12 14.54 -15.40
C LEU A 269 -18.70 15.30 -14.20
N TYR A 270 -20.00 15.56 -14.24
CA TYR A 270 -20.76 15.94 -13.05
C TYR A 270 -20.96 14.72 -12.14
N PRO A 271 -21.14 14.90 -10.81
CA PRO A 271 -21.39 13.81 -9.86
C PRO A 271 -22.44 12.78 -10.31
N PHE A 272 -23.59 13.20 -10.83
CA PHE A 272 -24.62 12.27 -11.31
C PHE A 272 -24.18 11.46 -12.56
N ALA A 273 -23.37 12.07 -13.43
CA ALA A 273 -22.85 11.42 -14.63
C ALA A 273 -21.70 10.45 -14.27
N ALA A 274 -20.87 10.80 -13.29
CA ALA A 274 -19.88 9.89 -12.72
C ALA A 274 -20.55 8.65 -12.09
N MET A 275 -21.70 8.82 -11.41
CA MET A 275 -22.49 7.71 -10.85
C MET A 275 -23.13 6.80 -11.91
N ALA A 276 -23.48 7.35 -13.07
CA ALA A 276 -24.02 6.59 -14.19
C ALA A 276 -22.94 6.01 -15.12
N ALA A 277 -21.66 6.27 -14.84
CA ALA A 277 -20.53 5.83 -15.66
C ALA A 277 -19.72 4.74 -14.94
N GLY A 278 -19.51 3.62 -15.63
CA GLY A 278 -18.76 2.48 -15.10
C GLY A 278 -19.52 1.16 -15.22
N GLU A 279 -18.88 0.07 -14.81
CA GLU A 279 -19.48 -1.27 -14.77
C GLU A 279 -20.48 -1.39 -13.61
N ASP A 280 -20.12 -0.85 -12.44
CA ASP A 280 -20.99 -0.70 -11.27
C ASP A 280 -21.77 0.64 -11.33
N ALA A 281 -22.64 0.84 -12.34
CA ALA A 281 -23.42 2.09 -12.45
C ALA A 281 -24.57 2.16 -11.43
N ASP A 282 -24.61 3.21 -10.60
CA ASP A 282 -25.65 3.45 -9.59
C ASP A 282 -26.62 4.53 -10.08
N LEU A 283 -27.62 4.05 -10.82
CA LEU A 283 -28.64 4.89 -11.44
C LEU A 283 -29.57 5.54 -10.42
N GLU A 284 -29.86 4.89 -9.29
CA GLU A 284 -30.75 5.46 -8.26
C GLU A 284 -30.14 6.73 -7.66
N ARG A 285 -28.87 6.67 -7.26
CA ARG A 285 -28.17 7.86 -6.77
C ARG A 285 -27.92 8.89 -7.87
N SER A 286 -27.69 8.48 -9.11
CA SER A 286 -27.65 9.40 -10.25
C SER A 286 -28.96 10.18 -10.41
N TYR A 287 -30.11 9.49 -10.42
CA TYR A 287 -31.44 10.11 -10.51
C TYR A 287 -31.76 10.98 -9.29
N TYR A 288 -31.33 10.60 -8.08
CA TYR A 288 -31.48 11.44 -6.90
C TYR A 288 -30.74 12.79 -7.03
N LEU A 289 -29.48 12.78 -7.48
CA LEU A 289 -28.71 14.00 -7.71
C LEU A 289 -29.34 14.88 -8.80
N LEU A 290 -29.83 14.25 -9.89
CA LEU A 290 -30.56 14.95 -10.95
C LEU A 290 -31.86 15.59 -10.44
N ARG A 291 -32.67 14.85 -9.68
CA ARG A 291 -33.92 15.36 -9.10
C ARG A 291 -33.68 16.53 -8.16
N ARG A 292 -32.59 16.48 -7.38
CA ARG A 292 -32.20 17.56 -6.48
C ARG A 292 -31.71 18.80 -7.23
N HIS A 293 -31.05 18.64 -8.38
CA HIS A 293 -30.46 19.77 -9.09
C HIS A 293 -30.59 19.71 -10.63
N PRO A 294 -31.81 19.72 -11.20
CA PRO A 294 -32.05 19.37 -12.61
C PRO A 294 -31.32 20.26 -13.64
N SER A 295 -31.03 21.52 -13.31
CA SER A 295 -30.35 22.45 -14.24
C SER A 295 -28.91 22.05 -14.62
N VAL A 296 -28.33 21.01 -13.99
CA VAL A 296 -27.06 20.43 -14.46
C VAL A 296 -27.20 19.75 -15.83
N LEU A 297 -28.41 19.31 -16.20
CA LEU A 297 -28.71 18.77 -17.53
C LEU A 297 -28.61 19.84 -18.63
N ASP A 298 -29.11 21.05 -18.36
CA ASP A 298 -29.00 22.18 -19.30
C ASP A 298 -27.53 22.57 -19.53
N ALA A 299 -26.74 22.55 -18.45
CA ALA A 299 -25.31 22.81 -18.51
C ALA A 299 -24.54 21.69 -19.24
N TRP A 300 -24.92 20.42 -19.05
CA TRP A 300 -24.30 19.29 -19.75
C TRP A 300 -24.64 19.30 -21.25
N SER A 301 -25.92 19.51 -21.60
CA SER A 301 -26.41 19.49 -22.98
C SER A 301 -25.73 20.54 -23.87
N ARG A 302 -25.35 21.70 -23.30
CA ARG A 302 -24.60 22.75 -24.00
C ARG A 302 -23.15 22.39 -24.32
N VAL A 303 -22.59 21.37 -23.67
CA VAL A 303 -21.20 20.92 -23.85
C VAL A 303 -21.13 19.63 -24.69
N ALA A 304 -22.18 18.82 -24.69
CA ALA A 304 -22.26 17.53 -25.40
C ALA A 304 -22.39 17.64 -26.93
N VAL A 305 -22.05 18.79 -27.53
CA VAL A 305 -22.27 19.09 -28.95
C VAL A 305 -21.00 19.57 -29.64
N PRO A 306 -20.37 18.65 -30.38
CA PRO A 306 -20.01 18.90 -31.77
C PRO A 306 -20.96 18.08 -32.64
N VAL A 307 -22.01 18.71 -33.20
CA VAL A 307 -22.75 18.04 -34.28
C VAL A 307 -21.83 18.03 -35.50
N VAL A 308 -21.14 16.91 -35.70
CA VAL A 308 -20.62 16.56 -37.03
C VAL A 308 -21.85 16.19 -37.85
N VAL A 309 -22.48 17.21 -38.43
CA VAL A 309 -23.48 17.01 -39.49
C VAL A 309 -22.69 16.52 -40.71
N GLY A 310 -22.48 15.22 -40.78
CA GLY A 310 -22.11 14.58 -42.03
C GLY A 310 -23.29 14.73 -42.98
N GLU A 311 -23.16 15.58 -44.00
CA GLU A 311 -24.13 15.66 -45.09
C GLU A 311 -24.10 14.35 -45.90
N GLU A 312 -24.88 13.36 -45.47
CA GLU A 312 -25.12 12.15 -46.26
C GLU A 312 -25.84 12.51 -47.56
N SER A 313 -25.03 12.69 -48.60
CA SER A 313 -25.46 12.86 -49.98
C SER A 313 -26.20 11.61 -50.44
N ARG A 314 -27.53 11.65 -50.37
CA ARG A 314 -28.43 10.63 -50.93
C ARG A 314 -28.11 10.39 -52.40
N SER A 315 -27.44 9.28 -52.70
CA SER A 315 -27.45 8.67 -54.04
C SER A 315 -28.28 7.39 -53.98
N THR A 316 -29.50 7.48 -54.51
CA THR A 316 -30.39 6.32 -54.68
C THR A 316 -29.94 5.50 -55.87
N ASN A 317 -29.43 4.30 -55.65
CA ASN A 317 -29.37 3.26 -56.68
C ASN A 317 -30.13 2.01 -56.20
N ARG A 318 -31.34 1.83 -56.75
CA ARG A 318 -32.04 0.54 -56.70
C ARG A 318 -31.40 -0.37 -57.75
N SER A 319 -30.82 -1.48 -57.31
CA SER A 319 -30.64 -2.66 -58.15
C SER A 319 -31.11 -3.86 -57.36
N SER A 320 -32.29 -4.37 -57.73
CA SER A 320 -32.70 -5.72 -57.40
C SER A 320 -31.76 -6.69 -58.09
N ASP A 321 -31.29 -7.71 -57.36
CA ASP A 321 -31.24 -9.07 -57.90
C ASP A 321 -31.23 -10.09 -56.75
N SER A 322 -31.89 -11.22 -57.02
CA SER A 322 -31.96 -12.36 -56.12
C SER A 322 -30.74 -13.27 -56.32
N ASP A 323 -30.20 -13.84 -55.25
CA ASP A 323 -30.50 -15.25 -54.89
C ASP A 323 -29.52 -15.87 -53.87
N ASN A 324 -30.11 -16.31 -52.75
CA ASN A 324 -30.00 -17.69 -52.25
C ASN A 324 -28.70 -18.20 -51.56
N ILE A 325 -28.86 -19.33 -50.86
CA ILE A 325 -27.87 -20.26 -50.27
C ILE A 325 -27.28 -19.90 -48.88
N SER A 326 -27.94 -20.51 -47.88
CA SER A 326 -27.44 -21.06 -46.61
C SER A 326 -25.98 -20.86 -46.15
N ASN A 327 -25.84 -20.52 -44.86
CA ASN A 327 -25.20 -21.47 -43.93
C ASN A 327 -25.59 -21.24 -42.46
N ARG A 328 -26.20 -22.25 -41.81
CA ARG A 328 -26.71 -22.19 -40.43
C ARG A 328 -25.79 -22.96 -39.48
N GLN A 329 -24.64 -22.37 -39.12
CA GLN A 329 -23.70 -23.02 -38.19
C GLN A 329 -23.94 -22.66 -36.71
N LYS A 330 -24.46 -23.67 -36.02
CA LYS A 330 -24.40 -23.95 -34.57
C LYS A 330 -23.36 -23.12 -33.78
N ARG A 331 -23.84 -22.30 -32.84
CA ARG A 331 -23.11 -22.03 -31.58
C ARG A 331 -23.86 -22.68 -30.42
N LYS A 332 -23.19 -23.60 -29.73
CA LYS A 332 -23.70 -24.27 -28.54
C LYS A 332 -23.83 -23.25 -27.40
N ARG A 333 -24.97 -23.24 -26.71
CA ARG A 333 -25.05 -22.76 -25.33
C ARG A 333 -24.66 -23.92 -24.43
N ASN A 334 -23.67 -23.74 -23.56
CA ASN A 334 -23.52 -24.60 -22.39
C ASN A 334 -24.24 -23.92 -21.24
N THR A 335 -25.37 -24.49 -20.85
CA THR A 335 -26.04 -24.23 -19.58
C THR A 335 -25.52 -25.26 -18.58
N THR A 336 -25.18 -24.84 -17.37
CA THR A 336 -25.11 -25.71 -16.20
C THR A 336 -25.78 -25.01 -15.06
N ASP A 337 -26.97 -25.49 -14.72
CA ASP A 337 -27.74 -25.15 -13.52
C ASP A 337 -26.88 -25.47 -12.28
N ILE A 338 -26.85 -24.63 -11.24
CA ILE A 338 -27.89 -24.47 -10.22
C ILE A 338 -28.35 -25.82 -9.67
N ILE A 339 -27.68 -26.28 -8.62
CA ILE A 339 -28.32 -27.03 -7.54
C ILE A 339 -27.98 -26.29 -6.24
N SER A 340 -28.97 -25.56 -5.73
CA SER A 340 -29.08 -25.23 -4.32
C SER A 340 -29.57 -26.46 -3.56
N ASN A 341 -29.13 -26.64 -2.32
CA ASN A 341 -30.04 -26.73 -1.18
C ASN A 341 -29.27 -26.57 0.13
N ASP A 342 -29.94 -25.95 1.08
CA ASP A 342 -29.49 -25.70 2.44
C ASP A 342 -29.42 -27.00 3.25
N GLU A 343 -28.64 -27.00 4.34
CA GLU A 343 -29.25 -27.22 5.66
C GLU A 343 -28.38 -26.62 6.76
N ILE A 344 -29.06 -25.92 7.69
CA ILE A 344 -28.49 -25.31 8.88
C ILE A 344 -28.86 -26.22 10.05
N GLU A 345 -27.88 -26.70 10.81
CA GLU A 345 -28.18 -27.31 12.11
C GLU A 345 -27.42 -26.60 13.24
N TYR A 346 -28.20 -25.96 14.10
CA TYR A 346 -27.77 -25.38 15.37
C TYR A 346 -27.76 -26.49 16.43
N SER A 347 -26.63 -26.71 17.11
CA SER A 347 -26.61 -27.42 18.39
C SER A 347 -25.90 -26.58 19.47
N GLU A 348 -26.72 -25.86 20.23
CA GLU A 348 -26.37 -25.12 21.45
C GLU A 348 -26.24 -26.10 22.64
N ARG A 349 -25.57 -25.69 23.75
CA ARG A 349 -25.51 -26.37 25.08
C ARG A 349 -24.59 -27.61 25.14
N ARG A 350 -23.95 -28.02 26.25
CA ARG A 350 -23.74 -27.60 27.67
C ARG A 350 -22.58 -28.51 28.21
N ASP A 351 -21.92 -28.38 29.37
CA ASP A 351 -22.03 -27.55 30.59
C ASP A 351 -20.72 -27.64 31.43
N GLU A 352 -20.58 -26.75 32.44
CA GLU A 352 -19.98 -26.95 33.78
C GLU A 352 -18.50 -27.36 34.02
N ASN A 353 -18.08 -27.02 35.26
CA ASN A 353 -16.84 -27.38 36.00
C ASN A 353 -15.55 -26.60 35.66
N THR A 354 -14.79 -26.08 36.63
CA THR A 354 -14.86 -26.23 38.11
C THR A 354 -14.33 -25.00 38.85
N GLU A 355 -14.98 -24.62 39.94
CA GLU A 355 -14.30 -23.98 41.08
C GLU A 355 -13.56 -25.07 41.87
N GLU A 356 -12.35 -24.79 42.39
CA GLU A 356 -11.92 -25.17 43.75
C GLU A 356 -10.49 -24.65 44.06
N ASP A 357 -10.40 -23.93 45.18
CA ASP A 357 -9.33 -23.86 46.19
C ASP A 357 -7.84 -23.85 45.80
N SER A 358 -7.17 -22.70 46.06
CA SER A 358 -6.07 -22.53 47.04
C SER A 358 -5.50 -21.11 47.06
#